data_AF-A0A0C9ZK35-F1
#
_entry.id   AF-A0A0C9ZK35-F1
#
_cell.length_a   1.000
_cell.length_b   1.000
_cell.length_c   1.000
_cell.angle_alpha   90.00
_cell.angle_beta   90.00
_cell.angle_gamma   90.00
#
_symmetry.space_group_name_H-M   'P 1'
#
loop_
_entity.id
_entity.type
_entity.pdbx_description
1 polymer ?
#
loop_
_entity_poly.entity_id
_entity_poly.type
_entity_poly.pdbx_seq_one_letter_code
_entity_poly.pdbx_strand_id
1 'polypeptide(L)'
;MRQGVVPCSPIHPTAAVTFGALELFRIAWLCCPHFSIQAFVKTLCDLQGFVFQRYISRQFSIAFDLYLQIRARVDSIVSQVLQRDSDDWRLKHACAACTYKLTDEPELKFKLLYAMDGNDSLKRVIRRLPDEIEGGHPPLSHDLPTGQVLTSSCYLPREFVNRFAVAGSTDPFSDEDSDANPCAG
;
A
#
# COMPACT_ATOMS: atom_id res chain seq x y z
N MET A 1 -20.93 -4.04 -17.81
CA MET A 1 -19.90 -3.89 -18.85
C MET A 1 -19.89 -5.14 -19.73
N ARG A 2 -20.29 -5.05 -21.01
CA ARG A 2 -20.40 -6.24 -21.87
C ARG A 2 -19.10 -6.63 -22.58
N GLN A 3 -18.02 -5.84 -22.46
CA GLN A 3 -16.78 -6.01 -23.25
C GLN A 3 -15.48 -5.98 -22.43
N GLY A 4 -15.53 -5.96 -21.08
CA GLY A 4 -14.33 -6.04 -20.24
C GLY A 4 -13.32 -4.89 -20.48
N VAL A 5 -13.82 -3.67 -20.68
CA VAL A 5 -13.01 -2.46 -20.90
C VAL A 5 -13.34 -1.38 -19.87
N VAL A 6 -12.34 -0.60 -19.48
CA VAL A 6 -12.44 0.53 -18.54
C VAL A 6 -12.21 1.83 -19.29
N PRO A 7 -13.14 2.81 -19.21
CA PRO A 7 -12.99 4.10 -19.88
C PRO A 7 -11.89 4.95 -19.25
N CYS A 8 -11.25 5.79 -20.07
CA CYS A 8 -10.21 6.73 -19.62
C CYS A 8 -10.75 8.13 -19.24
N SER A 9 -12.06 8.38 -19.37
CA SER A 9 -12.72 9.65 -19.07
C SER A 9 -14.17 9.40 -18.62
N PRO A 10 -14.67 10.14 -17.60
CA PRO A 10 -16.02 9.96 -17.09
C PRO A 10 -17.11 10.57 -17.98
N ILE A 11 -16.81 11.66 -18.70
CA ILE A 11 -17.83 12.44 -19.44
C ILE A 11 -17.84 12.06 -20.92
N HIS A 12 -16.66 11.96 -21.54
CA HIS A 12 -16.51 11.62 -22.96
C HIS A 12 -15.39 10.58 -23.11
N PRO A 13 -15.71 9.28 -22.98
CA PRO A 13 -14.72 8.22 -23.13
C PRO A 13 -14.36 8.01 -24.60
N THR A 14 -13.29 8.68 -25.06
CA THR A 14 -12.73 8.48 -26.42
C THR A 14 -11.74 7.32 -26.48
N ALA A 15 -11.22 6.89 -25.33
CA ALA A 15 -10.31 5.76 -25.20
C ALA A 15 -10.74 4.88 -24.03
N ALA A 16 -10.46 3.59 -24.15
CA ALA A 16 -10.69 2.60 -23.11
C ALA A 16 -9.56 1.57 -23.10
N VAL A 17 -9.27 1.02 -21.92
CA VAL A 17 -8.25 -0.01 -21.71
C VAL A 17 -8.93 -1.31 -21.31
N THR A 18 -8.48 -2.44 -21.84
CA THR A 18 -9.03 -3.75 -21.47
C THR A 18 -8.65 -4.11 -20.03
N PHE A 19 -9.52 -4.84 -19.32
CA PHE A 19 -9.20 -5.40 -18.00
C PHE A 19 -7.93 -6.26 -18.05
N GLY A 20 -7.71 -6.99 -19.14
CA GLY A 20 -6.50 -7.80 -19.32
C GLY A 20 -5.21 -6.97 -19.32
N ALA A 21 -5.19 -5.83 -20.01
CA ALA A 21 -4.04 -4.93 -20.00
C ALA A 21 -3.80 -4.30 -18.61
N LEU A 22 -4.87 -3.93 -17.91
CA LEU A 22 -4.80 -3.37 -16.55
C LEU A 22 -4.30 -4.42 -15.55
N GLU A 23 -4.78 -5.66 -15.67
CA GLU A 23 -4.34 -6.77 -14.82
C GLU A 23 -2.89 -7.17 -15.08
N LEU A 24 -2.49 -7.23 -16.36
CA LEU A 24 -1.10 -7.49 -16.74
C LEU A 24 -0.16 -6.45 -16.12
N PHE A 25 -0.51 -5.16 -16.23
CA PHE A 25 0.27 -4.11 -15.59
C PHE A 25 0.33 -4.28 -14.07
N ARG A 26 -0.79 -4.56 -13.43
CA ARG A 26 -0.84 -4.78 -11.98
C ARG A 26 0.09 -5.91 -11.54
N ILE A 27 0.03 -7.06 -12.21
CA ILE A 27 0.88 -8.21 -11.89
C ILE A 27 2.35 -7.85 -12.10
N ALA A 28 2.69 -7.24 -13.24
CA ALA A 28 4.05 -6.82 -13.54
C ALA A 28 4.60 -5.83 -12.49
N TRP A 29 3.77 -4.88 -12.06
CA TRP A 29 4.13 -3.91 -11.03
C TRP A 29 4.30 -4.55 -9.64
N LEU A 30 3.49 -5.55 -9.30
CA LEU A 30 3.65 -6.31 -8.05
C LEU A 30 4.92 -7.15 -8.02
N CYS A 31 5.35 -7.69 -9.17
CA CYS A 31 6.63 -8.39 -9.28
C CYS A 31 7.82 -7.42 -9.28
N CYS A 32 7.67 -6.24 -9.87
CA CYS A 32 8.72 -5.23 -9.98
C CYS A 32 8.13 -3.82 -9.81
N PRO A 33 8.21 -3.23 -8.60
CA PRO A 33 7.66 -1.90 -8.34
C PRO A 33 8.30 -0.76 -9.16
N HIS A 34 9.49 -1.01 -9.72
CA HIS A 34 10.17 -0.09 -10.64
C HIS A 34 9.58 -0.09 -12.05
N PHE A 35 8.64 -0.99 -12.37
CA PHE A 35 8.01 -1.05 -13.68
C PHE A 35 7.01 0.11 -13.87
N SER A 36 7.43 1.14 -14.59
CA SER A 36 6.64 2.36 -14.75
C SER A 36 5.45 2.21 -15.70
N ILE A 37 4.37 2.96 -15.41
CA ILE A 37 3.21 3.11 -16.32
C ILE A 37 3.66 3.55 -17.72
N GLN A 38 4.59 4.52 -17.79
CA GLN A 38 5.06 5.02 -19.07
C GLN A 38 5.75 3.94 -19.90
N ALA A 39 6.59 3.10 -19.29
CA ALA A 39 7.23 1.99 -20.00
C ALA A 39 6.18 1.02 -20.53
N PHE A 40 5.22 0.62 -19.70
CA PHE A 40 4.14 -0.28 -20.11
C PHE A 40 3.28 0.30 -21.23
N VAL A 41 2.88 1.57 -21.13
CA VAL A 41 2.05 2.22 -22.16
C VAL A 41 2.82 2.37 -23.48
N LYS A 42 4.12 2.68 -23.45
CA LYS A 42 4.96 2.67 -24.65
C LYS A 42 4.97 1.28 -25.30
N THR A 43 5.15 0.22 -24.52
CA THR A 43 5.10 -1.15 -25.07
C THR A 43 3.76 -1.48 -25.71
N LEU A 44 2.64 -1.02 -25.14
CA LEU A 44 1.32 -1.20 -25.74
C LEU A 44 1.19 -0.41 -27.06
N CYS A 45 1.67 0.83 -27.09
CA CYS A 45 1.67 1.63 -28.32
C CYS A 45 2.51 0.96 -29.42
N ASP A 46 3.71 0.48 -29.10
CA ASP A 46 4.61 -0.19 -30.04
C ASP A 46 3.98 -1.48 -30.59
N LEU A 47 3.34 -2.28 -29.72
CA LEU A 47 2.61 -3.49 -30.13
C LEU A 47 1.41 -3.21 -31.05
N GLN A 48 0.75 -2.06 -30.86
CA GLN A 48 -0.41 -1.66 -31.65
C GLN A 48 -0.05 -0.85 -32.90
N GLY A 49 1.23 -0.49 -33.08
CA GLY A 49 1.67 0.35 -34.18
C GLY A 49 1.31 1.84 -34.04
N PHE A 50 1.04 2.32 -32.83
CA PHE A 50 0.75 3.73 -32.55
C PHE A 50 1.96 4.48 -32.03
N VAL A 51 2.07 5.76 -32.39
CA VAL A 51 3.09 6.65 -31.80
C VAL A 51 2.69 7.02 -30.38
N PHE A 52 3.57 6.75 -29.42
CA PHE A 52 3.36 7.12 -28.03
C PHE A 52 3.15 8.64 -27.86
N GLN A 53 2.13 9.02 -27.09
CA GLN A 53 1.84 10.38 -26.68
C GLN A 53 1.69 10.45 -25.16
N ARG A 54 2.20 11.51 -24.53
CA ARG A 54 2.21 11.64 -23.05
C ARG A 54 0.82 11.54 -22.42
N TYR A 55 -0.21 12.02 -23.11
CA TYR A 55 -1.58 11.97 -22.59
C TYR A 55 -2.12 10.53 -22.47
N ILE A 56 -1.60 9.58 -23.25
CA ILE A 56 -2.03 8.17 -23.20
C ILE A 56 -1.63 7.55 -21.86
N SER A 57 -0.45 7.87 -21.33
CA SER A 57 -0.06 7.45 -19.98
C SER A 57 -1.03 7.96 -18.92
N ARG A 58 -1.48 9.22 -19.03
CA ARG A 58 -2.47 9.78 -18.12
C ARG A 58 -3.83 9.09 -18.24
N GLN A 59 -4.27 8.81 -19.47
CA GLN A 59 -5.50 8.06 -19.73
C GLN A 59 -5.44 6.64 -19.15
N PHE A 60 -4.28 5.98 -19.27
CA PHE A 60 -4.03 4.69 -18.66
C PHE A 60 -4.10 4.78 -17.12
N SER A 61 -3.45 5.77 -16.50
CA SER A 61 -3.51 5.97 -15.04
C SER A 61 -4.94 6.14 -14.55
N ILE A 62 -5.77 6.94 -15.24
CA ILE A 62 -7.20 7.11 -14.88
C ILE A 62 -7.94 5.78 -14.95
N ALA A 63 -7.77 5.03 -16.05
CA ALA A 63 -8.39 3.71 -16.19
C ALA A 63 -7.88 2.72 -15.14
N PHE A 64 -6.61 2.81 -14.76
CA PHE A 64 -5.99 1.97 -13.74
C PHE A 64 -6.52 2.28 -12.33
N ASP A 65 -6.70 3.55 -11.97
CA ASP A 65 -7.33 3.93 -10.71
C ASP A 65 -8.76 3.40 -10.60
N LEU A 66 -9.55 3.53 -11.67
CA LEU A 66 -10.90 2.96 -11.73
C LEU A 66 -10.88 1.44 -11.61
N TYR A 67 -9.93 0.78 -12.27
CA TYR A 67 -9.74 -0.67 -12.15
C TYR A 67 -9.45 -1.11 -10.71
N LEU A 68 -8.54 -0.42 -10.02
CA LEU A 68 -8.21 -0.70 -8.63
C LEU A 68 -9.41 -0.48 -7.71
N GLN A 69 -10.21 0.58 -7.93
CA GLN A 69 -11.44 0.82 -7.17
C GLN A 69 -12.48 -0.28 -7.38
N ILE A 70 -12.68 -0.76 -8.62
CA ILE A 70 -13.57 -1.87 -8.91
C ILE A 70 -13.11 -3.12 -8.16
N ARG A 71 -11.81 -3.43 -8.17
CA ARG A 71 -11.27 -4.57 -7.43
C ARG A 71 -11.46 -4.43 -5.92
N ALA A 72 -11.15 -3.28 -5.35
CA ALA A 72 -11.36 -3.00 -3.94
C ALA A 72 -12.84 -3.18 -3.55
N ARG A 73 -13.78 -2.73 -4.41
CA ARG A 73 -15.21 -2.92 -4.18
C ARG A 73 -15.62 -4.39 -4.24
N VAL A 74 -15.11 -5.15 -5.22
CA VAL A 74 -15.36 -6.59 -5.33
C VAL A 74 -14.82 -7.32 -4.09
N ASP A 75 -13.58 -7.02 -3.68
CA ASP A 75 -12.98 -7.60 -2.48
C ASP A 75 -13.79 -7.28 -1.22
N SER A 76 -14.33 -6.05 -1.12
CA SER A 76 -15.22 -5.65 -0.02
C SER A 76 -16.53 -6.45 -0.01
N ILE A 77 -17.19 -6.62 -1.16
CA ILE A 77 -18.42 -7.42 -1.26
C ILE A 77 -18.13 -8.89 -0.91
N VAL A 78 -17.04 -9.46 -1.44
CA VAL A 78 -16.62 -10.83 -1.12
C VAL A 78 -16.35 -10.97 0.37
N SER A 79 -15.71 -9.98 0.99
CA SER A 79 -15.42 -9.98 2.42
C SER A 79 -16.71 -9.96 3.25
N GLN A 80 -17.69 -9.13 2.87
CA GLN A 80 -19.00 -9.09 3.54
C GLN A 80 -19.76 -10.42 3.42
N VAL A 81 -19.81 -11.01 2.22
CA VAL A 81 -20.49 -12.31 2.01
C VAL A 81 -19.85 -13.42 2.84
N LEU A 82 -18.53 -13.36 3.01
CA LEU A 82 -17.77 -14.31 3.81
C LEU A 82 -17.73 -13.97 5.31
N GLN A 83 -18.43 -12.91 5.76
CA GLN A 83 -18.45 -12.41 7.15
C GLN A 83 -17.04 -12.05 7.66
N ARG A 84 -16.25 -11.42 6.80
CA ARG A 84 -14.84 -11.03 7.01
C ARG A 84 -14.66 -9.51 7.06
N ASP A 85 -15.75 -8.79 7.33
CA ASP A 85 -15.86 -7.34 7.24
C ASP A 85 -15.77 -6.63 8.60
N SER A 86 -15.53 -7.35 9.71
CA SER A 86 -15.25 -6.70 10.99
C SER A 86 -13.89 -5.99 10.98
N ASP A 87 -13.80 -4.87 11.71
CA ASP A 87 -12.61 -3.98 11.73
C ASP A 87 -11.31 -4.73 12.04
N ASP A 88 -11.37 -5.71 12.94
CA ASP A 88 -10.24 -6.51 13.39
C ASP A 88 -10.23 -7.94 12.82
N TRP A 89 -11.09 -8.25 11.84
CA TRP A 89 -11.20 -9.61 11.28
C TRP A 89 -9.86 -10.10 10.78
N ARG A 90 -9.16 -9.27 9.99
CA ARG A 90 -7.84 -9.62 9.47
C ARG A 90 -6.83 -9.79 10.60
N LEU A 91 -6.81 -8.92 11.61
CA LEU A 91 -5.86 -9.04 12.71
C LEU A 91 -6.06 -10.35 13.49
N LYS A 92 -7.32 -10.75 13.71
CA LYS A 92 -7.68 -12.02 14.35
C LYS A 92 -7.32 -13.26 13.52
N HIS A 93 -7.30 -13.13 12.19
CA HIS A 93 -7.19 -14.26 11.25
C HIS A 93 -6.01 -14.17 10.25
N ALA A 94 -5.05 -13.24 10.45
CA ALA A 94 -4.02 -12.90 9.45
C ALA A 94 -3.05 -14.06 9.17
N CYS A 95 -2.67 -14.80 10.19
CA CYS A 95 -1.78 -15.95 10.06
C CYS A 95 -2.22 -17.03 11.04
N ALA A 96 -2.97 -18.03 10.55
CA ALA A 96 -3.37 -19.16 11.37
C ALA A 96 -2.15 -19.82 12.04
N ALA A 97 -1.04 -20.03 11.33
CA ALA A 97 0.15 -20.62 11.93
C ALA A 97 0.78 -19.75 13.05
N CYS A 98 0.59 -18.43 13.03
CA CYS A 98 1.21 -17.49 13.95
C CYS A 98 0.29 -17.10 15.12
N THR A 99 -1.04 -17.18 14.95
CA THR A 99 -2.03 -16.68 15.92
C THR A 99 -2.95 -17.77 16.48
N TYR A 100 -2.92 -18.98 15.92
CA TYR A 100 -3.72 -20.09 16.42
C TYR A 100 -3.18 -20.60 17.75
N LYS A 101 -4.09 -20.79 18.71
CA LYS A 101 -3.79 -21.33 20.04
C LYS A 101 -4.41 -22.72 20.16
N LEU A 102 -3.60 -23.68 20.56
CA LEU A 102 -4.06 -25.04 20.86
C LEU A 102 -4.69 -25.04 22.26
N THR A 103 -5.84 -25.69 22.40
CA THR A 103 -6.63 -25.73 23.64
C THR A 103 -6.01 -26.61 24.73
N ASP A 104 -5.15 -27.55 24.34
CA ASP A 104 -4.65 -28.63 25.18
C ASP A 104 -3.11 -28.59 25.34
N GLU A 105 -2.50 -27.44 25.07
CA GLU A 105 -1.06 -27.23 25.20
C GLU A 105 -0.73 -26.19 26.29
N PRO A 106 0.45 -26.31 26.94
CA PRO A 106 0.88 -25.34 27.94
C PRO A 106 1.00 -23.93 27.34
N GLU A 107 0.62 -22.91 28.10
CA GLU A 107 0.67 -21.53 27.62
C GLU A 107 2.12 -21.11 27.33
N LEU A 108 2.35 -20.68 26.08
CA LEU A 108 3.65 -20.16 25.67
C LEU A 108 3.98 -18.88 26.45
N LYS A 109 5.20 -18.81 27.00
CA LYS A 109 5.74 -17.62 27.67
C LYS A 109 5.69 -16.37 26.76
N PHE A 110 5.98 -16.55 25.48
CA PHE A 110 5.88 -15.52 24.45
C PHE A 110 4.94 -15.98 23.35
N LYS A 111 3.88 -15.21 23.09
CA LYS A 111 2.76 -15.61 22.20
C LYS A 111 3.06 -15.37 20.72
N LEU A 112 4.01 -14.49 20.40
CA LEU A 112 4.33 -14.10 19.04
C LEU A 112 5.76 -13.57 18.98
N LEU A 113 6.54 -14.09 18.04
CA LEU A 113 7.77 -13.44 17.60
C LEU A 113 7.42 -12.53 16.42
N TYR A 114 7.58 -11.22 16.61
CA TYR A 114 7.22 -10.23 15.59
C TYR A 114 8.49 -9.57 15.05
N ALA A 115 8.75 -9.74 13.76
CA ALA A 115 9.85 -9.10 13.06
C ALA A 115 9.31 -7.93 12.23
N MET A 116 9.81 -6.72 12.49
CA MET A 116 9.51 -5.54 11.70
C MET A 116 10.72 -5.15 10.85
N ASP A 117 10.49 -4.76 9.60
CA ASP A 117 11.51 -4.24 8.65
C ASP A 117 12.09 -2.87 9.08
N GLY A 118 11.89 -2.44 10.32
CA GLY A 118 12.41 -1.18 10.87
C GLY A 118 12.00 0.08 10.10
N ASN A 119 10.99 -0.03 9.21
CA ASN A 119 10.54 1.01 8.31
C ASN A 119 11.68 1.59 7.44
N ASP A 120 12.55 0.73 6.90
CA ASP A 120 13.74 1.15 6.12
C ASP A 120 13.37 1.97 4.86
N SER A 121 12.18 1.75 4.32
CA SER A 121 11.62 2.53 3.21
C SER A 121 11.39 4.01 3.56
N LEU A 122 10.86 4.33 4.74
CA LEU A 122 10.69 5.72 5.19
C LEU A 122 12.04 6.40 5.44
N LYS A 123 13.02 5.67 6.02
CA LYS A 123 14.39 6.18 6.22
C LYS A 123 15.04 6.57 4.89
N ARG A 124 14.73 5.88 3.79
CA ARG A 124 15.21 6.22 2.43
C ARG A 124 14.53 7.43 1.82
N VAL A 125 13.26 7.71 2.14
CA VAL A 125 12.56 8.92 1.69
C VAL A 125 13.11 10.15 2.39
N ILE A 126 13.32 10.08 3.71
CA ILE A 126 13.91 11.18 4.50
C ILE A 126 15.30 11.55 3.97
N ARG A 127 16.14 10.57 3.62
CA ARG A 127 17.48 10.80 3.03
C ARG A 127 17.48 11.45 1.64
N ARG A 128 16.35 11.48 0.94
CA ARG A 128 16.25 12.02 -0.44
C ARG A 128 15.63 13.40 -0.51
N LEU A 129 15.05 13.91 0.58
CA LEU A 129 14.68 15.32 0.66
C LEU A 129 16.00 16.11 0.74
N PRO A 130 16.28 17.04 -0.19
CA PRO A 130 17.41 17.95 -0.06
C PRO A 130 17.33 18.66 1.28
N ASP A 131 18.47 19.08 1.81
CA ASP A 131 18.61 19.83 3.07
C ASP A 131 17.82 21.16 3.07
N GLU A 132 16.48 21.11 3.09
CA GLU A 132 15.64 22.21 3.56
C GLU A 132 15.65 22.23 5.10
N ILE A 133 16.85 22.09 5.67
CA ILE A 133 17.12 22.31 7.09
C ILE A 133 17.37 23.81 7.27
N GLU A 134 16.38 24.64 6.99
CA GLU A 134 16.28 25.94 7.65
C GLU A 134 15.61 25.69 9.00
N GLY A 135 16.42 25.57 10.07
CA GLY A 135 15.92 25.58 11.45
C GLY A 135 15.87 24.24 12.20
N GLY A 136 16.55 23.18 11.73
CA GLY A 136 16.73 21.95 12.52
C GLY A 136 15.47 21.12 12.77
N HIS A 137 14.35 21.45 12.13
CA HIS A 137 13.13 20.67 12.19
C HIS A 137 13.07 19.67 11.02
N PRO A 138 12.72 18.40 11.26
CA PRO A 138 12.45 17.46 10.18
C PRO A 138 11.38 18.02 9.23
N PRO A 139 11.49 17.84 7.91
CA PRO A 139 10.46 18.28 6.98
C PRO A 139 9.11 17.66 7.37
N LEU A 140 8.06 18.48 7.36
CA LEU A 140 6.71 17.99 7.61
C LEU A 140 6.42 16.84 6.66
N SER A 141 5.93 15.71 7.19
CA SER A 141 5.48 14.60 6.35
C SER A 141 4.31 15.11 5.50
N HIS A 142 4.57 15.33 4.21
CA HIS A 142 3.53 15.66 3.24
C HIS A 142 2.99 14.35 2.67
N ASP A 143 1.71 14.08 2.93
CA ASP A 143 1.02 12.98 2.27
C ASP A 143 1.02 13.21 0.75
N LEU A 144 1.11 12.12 0.00
CA LEU A 144 0.79 12.18 -1.42
C LEU A 144 -0.70 12.57 -1.55
N PRO A 145 -1.06 13.71 -2.19
CA PRO A 145 -2.45 14.12 -2.31
C PRO A 145 -3.18 13.13 -3.21
N THR A 146 -3.75 12.10 -2.60
CA THR A 146 -4.39 10.99 -3.29
C THR A 146 -5.84 10.95 -2.83
N GLY A 147 -6.79 11.03 -3.78
CA GLY A 147 -8.22 10.83 -3.50
C GLY A 147 -8.60 9.36 -3.27
N GLN A 148 -7.61 8.46 -3.22
CA GLN A 148 -7.83 7.04 -2.96
C GLN A 148 -8.12 6.85 -1.47
N VAL A 149 -9.34 6.41 -1.17
CA VAL A 149 -9.71 5.95 0.17
C VAL A 149 -9.15 4.54 0.33
N LEU A 150 -8.14 4.39 1.19
CA LEU A 150 -7.66 3.06 1.57
C LEU A 150 -8.73 2.37 2.41
N THR A 151 -9.43 1.39 1.83
CA THR A 151 -10.47 0.60 2.51
C THR A 151 -9.90 -0.62 3.23
N SER A 152 -8.59 -0.70 3.40
CA SER A 152 -7.93 -1.86 3.97
C SER A 152 -7.92 -1.77 5.50
N SER A 153 -8.44 -2.79 6.17
CA SER A 153 -8.33 -2.93 7.64
C SER A 153 -6.92 -3.28 8.12
N CYS A 154 -5.93 -3.35 7.21
CA CYS A 154 -4.52 -3.50 7.57
C CYS A 154 -3.90 -2.20 8.10
N TYR A 155 -4.55 -1.05 7.92
CA TYR A 155 -4.04 0.24 8.38
C TYR A 155 -4.88 0.76 9.54
N LEU A 156 -4.21 1.32 10.53
CA LEU A 156 -4.88 2.01 11.64
C LEU A 156 -5.50 3.32 11.14
N PRO A 157 -6.66 3.74 11.68
CA PRO A 157 -7.25 5.03 11.35
C PRO A 157 -6.25 6.16 11.57
N ARG A 158 -6.22 7.13 10.65
CA ARG A 158 -5.32 8.28 10.74
C ARG A 158 -5.46 9.02 12.06
N GLU A 159 -6.70 9.22 12.51
CA GLU A 159 -7.02 9.85 13.79
C GLU A 159 -6.42 9.10 14.98
N PHE A 160 -6.27 7.77 14.89
CA PHE A 160 -5.64 6.97 15.92
C PHE A 160 -4.12 7.16 15.90
N VAL A 161 -3.50 7.02 14.71
CA VAL A 161 -2.04 7.17 14.55
C VAL A 161 -1.57 8.56 14.96
N ASN A 162 -2.30 9.60 14.55
CA ASN A 162 -1.96 10.99 14.83
C ASN A 162 -1.93 11.31 16.34
N ARG A 163 -2.61 10.54 17.20
CA ARG A 163 -2.53 10.71 18.67
C ARG A 163 -1.13 10.40 19.21
N PHE A 164 -0.34 9.62 18.48
CA PHE A 164 1.02 9.24 18.82
C PHE A 164 2.07 10.07 18.08
N ALA A 165 1.65 11.06 17.27
CA ALA A 165 2.59 11.98 16.65
C ALA A 165 3.23 12.84 17.76
N VAL A 166 4.48 12.54 18.12
CA VAL A 166 5.22 13.34 19.10
C VAL A 166 5.59 14.68 18.43
N ALA A 167 5.10 15.77 19.00
CA ALA A 167 5.53 17.12 18.63
C ALA A 167 6.92 17.36 19.23
N GLY A 168 7.98 16.94 18.53
CA GLY A 168 9.36 17.11 18.95
C GLY A 168 10.10 15.78 19.03
N SER A 169 11.27 15.74 18.40
CA SER A 169 12.20 14.61 18.44
C SER A 169 12.73 14.40 19.86
N THR A 170 11.98 13.70 20.71
CA THR A 170 12.61 12.97 21.83
C THR A 170 13.11 11.68 21.22
N ASP A 171 14.42 11.58 21.03
CA ASP A 171 15.08 10.39 20.51
C ASP A 171 14.74 9.22 21.45
N PRO A 172 13.94 8.22 21.03
CA PRO A 172 13.50 7.14 21.93
C PRO A 172 14.63 6.16 22.26
N PHE A 173 15.86 6.43 21.80
CA PHE A 173 17.08 5.67 22.05
C PHE A 173 18.11 6.42 22.90
N SER A 174 17.76 7.54 23.54
CA SER A 174 18.70 8.27 24.40
C SER A 174 18.95 7.63 25.76
N ASP A 175 18.27 6.53 26.09
CA ASP A 175 18.54 5.80 27.32
C ASP A 175 19.62 4.74 27.05
N GLU A 176 20.87 5.12 27.35
CA GLU A 176 21.93 4.19 27.71
C GLU A 176 21.50 3.44 28.97
N ASP A 177 20.65 2.42 28.84
CA ASP A 177 20.41 1.49 29.94
C ASP A 177 20.41 0.03 29.46
N SER A 178 21.59 -0.55 29.68
CA SER A 178 21.95 -1.95 29.84
C SER A 178 21.31 -3.02 28.94
N ASP A 179 22.20 -3.65 28.18
CA ASP A 179 22.08 -4.96 27.55
C ASP A 179 21.36 -6.01 28.44
N ALA A 180 20.14 -6.37 28.03
CA ALA A 180 19.68 -7.75 28.09
C ALA A 180 18.62 -7.93 27.01
N ASN A 181 19.01 -8.43 25.83
CA ASN A 181 18.03 -8.90 24.85
C ASN A 181 17.34 -10.15 25.44
N PRO A 182 16.05 -10.07 25.85
CA PRO A 182 15.37 -11.20 26.48
C PRO A 182 15.11 -12.37 25.51
N CYS A 183 15.43 -12.19 24.22
CA CYS A 183 15.34 -13.20 23.17
C CYS A 183 16.70 -13.82 22.80
N ALA A 184 17.79 -13.43 23.47
CA ALA A 184 19.10 -14.08 23.33
C ALA A 184 19.19 -15.26 24.32
N GLY A 185 18.47 -16.35 24.02
CA GLY A 185 18.51 -17.62 24.74
C GLY A 185 18.54 -18.76 23.75
#